data_AF-A0A3B6N1H7-F1
#
_entry.id   AF-A0A3B6N1H7-F1
#
_cell.length_a   1.000
_cell.length_b   1.000
_cell.length_c   1.000
_cell.angle_alpha   90.00
_cell.angle_beta   90.00
_cell.angle_gamma   90.00
#
_symmetry.space_group_name_H-M   'P 1'
#
loop_
_entity.id
_entity.type
_entity.pdbx_description
1 polymer ?
#
loop_
_entity_poly.entity_id
_entity_poly.type
_entity_poly.pdbx_seq_one_letter_code
_entity_poly.pdbx_strand_id
1 'polypeptide(L)'
;MALSTCVLPSFSPQAAVLRRTSTVANAAAASRIGGFLSSKPYAPPPWASGLSHAPSHTFTLGHFPTPIHRWDLPELPRDTEVWIKRDDLAGMQLSGNKARKLEFLVADAAARGADCVVTAGGIQSNHCRATAVAAKYAGLDSYLILCTSKPLVDRDPGLVGNLLVERLLGAHINLVSQREFLKFGSVALTELLEKRLLEEGRRPYVIPAGGSNALGNWGYIEAVREIEEQIQLSGGDVQFDDIVVACGSGGTVAGLALGSQLSSLKAKVHAFSVCYGPKYFYDCVQGLIDELQSGLNSHDIVSIEDAKGLGYARSTAEELRFVKDVAAATGIVLDPVYTGKAAYGMVKDMSDNPGSWEGRRVLFVHTGGLLGLYDKVDQLSSLAGGWRRMDLEEPVLHANLN
;
A
#
# COMPACT_ATOMS: atom_id res chain seq x y z
N MET A 1 -24.96 -1.53 -45.43
CA MET A 1 -23.76 -2.10 -44.79
C MET A 1 -24.03 -2.19 -43.30
N ALA A 2 -24.19 -3.41 -42.79
CA ALA A 2 -24.56 -3.66 -41.41
C ALA A 2 -23.34 -3.49 -40.47
N LEU A 3 -23.48 -2.67 -39.44
CA LEU A 3 -22.53 -2.56 -38.35
C LEU A 3 -22.77 -3.71 -37.38
N SER A 4 -21.81 -4.63 -37.35
CA SER A 4 -21.81 -5.78 -36.44
C SER A 4 -21.50 -5.30 -35.02
N THR A 5 -22.50 -5.26 -34.15
CA THR A 5 -22.34 -5.05 -32.72
C THR A 5 -21.80 -6.33 -32.08
N CYS A 6 -20.53 -6.29 -31.67
CA CYS A 6 -19.92 -7.36 -30.88
C CYS A 6 -20.46 -7.28 -29.44
N VAL A 7 -21.51 -8.03 -29.15
CA VAL A 7 -22.03 -8.22 -27.79
C VAL A 7 -21.10 -9.20 -27.07
N LEU A 8 -20.38 -8.72 -26.06
CA LEU A 8 -19.64 -9.60 -25.14
C LEU A 8 -20.63 -10.43 -24.31
N PRO A 9 -20.37 -11.73 -24.05
CA PRO A 9 -21.26 -12.53 -23.24
C PRO A 9 -21.24 -12.07 -21.78
N SER A 10 -22.44 -11.89 -21.21
CA SER A 10 -22.66 -11.64 -19.79
C SER A 10 -22.19 -12.82 -18.94
N PHE A 11 -21.21 -12.62 -18.07
CA PHE A 11 -20.81 -13.61 -17.07
C PHE A 11 -21.81 -13.61 -15.92
N SER A 12 -22.60 -14.69 -15.80
CA SER A 12 -23.43 -14.98 -14.63
C SER A 12 -22.60 -15.75 -13.59
N PRO A 13 -22.58 -15.38 -12.30
CA PRO A 13 -21.91 -16.15 -11.28
C PRO A 13 -22.81 -17.32 -10.84
N GLN A 14 -22.52 -18.54 -11.30
CA GLN A 14 -23.10 -19.74 -10.71
C GLN A 14 -22.18 -20.28 -9.61
N ALA A 15 -22.74 -20.36 -8.40
CA ALA A 15 -22.14 -20.99 -7.24
C ALA A 15 -21.92 -22.49 -7.47
N ALA A 16 -20.69 -22.96 -7.30
CA ALA A 16 -20.38 -24.38 -7.23
C ALA A 16 -19.96 -24.75 -5.80
N VAL A 17 -20.88 -25.39 -5.08
CA VAL A 17 -20.62 -26.09 -3.82
C VAL A 17 -20.09 -27.48 -4.16
N LEU A 18 -18.92 -27.87 -3.64
CA LEU A 18 -18.52 -29.27 -3.61
C LEU A 18 -17.70 -29.61 -2.36
N ARG A 19 -18.32 -30.45 -1.51
CA ARG A 19 -17.67 -31.22 -0.44
C ARG A 19 -16.93 -32.42 -1.05
N ARG A 20 -15.76 -32.78 -0.50
CA ARG A 20 -15.42 -34.14 -0.01
C ARG A 20 -14.04 -34.21 0.65
N THR A 21 -13.94 -35.21 1.51
CA THR A 21 -13.03 -35.47 2.64
C THR A 21 -11.84 -36.39 2.32
N SER A 22 -10.88 -36.42 3.26
CA SER A 22 -9.84 -37.46 3.52
C SER A 22 -8.57 -37.33 2.67
N THR A 23 -7.32 -37.56 3.11
CA THR A 23 -6.71 -38.13 4.32
C THR A 23 -5.33 -37.50 4.57
N VAL A 24 -4.94 -37.47 5.85
CA VAL A 24 -3.73 -36.89 6.43
C VAL A 24 -2.48 -37.71 6.06
N ALA A 25 -1.57 -37.16 5.23
CA ALA A 25 -0.12 -37.49 5.20
C ALA A 25 0.66 -36.88 4.01
N ASN A 26 0.01 -36.21 3.04
CA ASN A 26 0.70 -35.64 1.85
C ASN A 26 0.46 -34.12 1.64
N ALA A 27 0.08 -33.40 2.71
CA ALA A 27 -0.51 -32.06 2.62
C ALA A 27 0.45 -30.89 2.30
N ALA A 28 1.78 -31.10 2.32
CA ALA A 28 2.74 -30.00 2.10
C ALA A 28 3.03 -29.69 0.62
N ALA A 29 2.69 -30.58 -0.31
CA ALA A 29 3.04 -30.44 -1.73
C ALA A 29 1.85 -30.49 -2.72
N ALA A 30 0.62 -30.72 -2.25
CA ALA A 30 -0.59 -30.74 -3.06
C ALA A 30 -1.55 -29.64 -2.55
N SER A 31 -1.82 -28.51 -3.21
CA SER A 31 -1.73 -28.12 -4.63
C SER A 31 -1.24 -26.67 -4.73
N ARG A 32 -0.10 -26.39 -5.38
CA ARG A 32 0.32 -25.00 -5.67
C ARG A 32 -0.62 -24.29 -6.65
N ILE A 33 -1.46 -25.03 -7.36
CA ILE A 33 -2.48 -24.50 -8.29
C ILE A 33 -3.80 -24.33 -7.53
N GLY A 34 -4.35 -23.11 -7.51
CA GLY A 34 -5.64 -22.80 -6.89
C GLY A 34 -5.59 -22.33 -5.43
N GLY A 35 -4.41 -22.20 -4.82
CA GLY A 35 -4.25 -21.68 -3.45
C GLY A 35 -4.11 -20.14 -3.36
N PHE A 36 -4.19 -19.43 -4.48
CA PHE A 36 -4.23 -17.97 -4.53
C PHE A 36 -5.70 -17.52 -4.55
N LEU A 37 -6.04 -16.38 -3.94
CA LEU A 37 -7.41 -15.90 -3.74
C LEU A 37 -8.28 -16.87 -2.92
N SER A 38 -7.70 -17.40 -1.84
CA SER A 38 -8.39 -18.33 -0.94
C SER A 38 -8.15 -17.95 0.51
N SER A 39 -9.15 -18.22 1.37
CA SER A 39 -8.96 -18.16 2.81
C SER A 39 -8.09 -19.32 3.29
N LYS A 40 -7.19 -19.05 4.24
CA LYS A 40 -6.31 -20.03 4.89
C LYS A 40 -6.27 -19.77 6.39
N PRO A 41 -6.14 -20.83 7.22
CA PRO A 41 -5.83 -20.65 8.63
C PRO A 41 -4.55 -19.84 8.82
N TYR A 42 -4.54 -19.01 9.86
CA TYR A 42 -3.40 -18.19 10.23
C TYR A 42 -2.99 -18.49 11.67
N ALA A 43 -1.68 -18.52 11.90
CA ALA A 43 -1.09 -18.63 13.23
C ALA A 43 -0.13 -17.45 13.44
N PRO A 44 -0.34 -16.61 14.47
CA PRO A 44 0.58 -15.54 14.82
C PRO A 44 2.01 -16.04 15.10
N PRO A 45 3.05 -15.21 14.86
CA PRO A 45 4.40 -15.50 15.31
C PRO A 45 4.43 -15.69 16.83
N PRO A 46 5.29 -16.59 17.36
CA PRO A 46 5.38 -16.83 18.79
C PRO A 46 5.63 -15.56 19.61
N TRP A 47 6.46 -14.65 19.10
CA TRP A 47 6.78 -13.37 19.76
C TRP A 47 5.61 -12.37 19.76
N ALA A 48 4.57 -12.59 18.94
CA ALA A 48 3.36 -11.78 18.91
C ALA A 48 2.17 -12.41 19.64
N SER A 49 2.35 -13.57 20.29
CA SER A 49 1.27 -14.33 20.92
C SER A 49 0.53 -13.58 22.05
N GLY A 50 1.16 -12.57 22.66
CA GLY A 50 0.55 -11.72 23.68
C GLY A 50 -0.35 -10.59 23.14
N LEU A 51 -0.41 -10.38 21.82
CA LEU A 51 -1.21 -9.31 21.22
C LEU A 51 -2.68 -9.72 21.10
N SER A 52 -3.58 -8.76 21.35
CA SER A 52 -5.02 -8.95 21.14
C SER A 52 -5.36 -8.93 19.63
N HIS A 53 -6.63 -9.25 19.32
CA HIS A 53 -7.14 -9.26 17.95
C HIS A 53 -6.35 -10.16 16.98
N ALA A 54 -5.70 -11.21 17.49
CA ALA A 54 -5.01 -12.19 16.66
C ALA A 54 -6.00 -12.80 15.64
N PRO A 55 -5.73 -12.66 14.33
CA PRO A 55 -6.59 -13.25 13.32
C PRO A 55 -6.51 -14.76 13.39
N SER A 56 -7.60 -15.44 13.04
CA SER A 56 -7.60 -16.89 12.88
C SER A 56 -7.37 -17.32 11.43
N HIS A 57 -7.56 -16.40 10.48
CA HIS A 57 -7.48 -16.65 9.05
C HIS A 57 -6.89 -15.45 8.30
N THR A 58 -6.31 -15.73 7.15
CA THR A 58 -5.88 -14.77 6.12
C THR A 58 -6.57 -15.12 4.81
N PHE A 59 -6.79 -14.14 3.94
CA PHE A 59 -7.18 -14.34 2.56
C PHE A 59 -5.98 -14.02 1.67
N THR A 60 -5.46 -15.00 0.93
CA THR A 60 -4.25 -14.80 0.11
C THR A 60 -4.54 -13.82 -1.03
N LEU A 61 -3.96 -12.62 -0.95
CA LEU A 61 -4.06 -11.55 -1.95
C LEU A 61 -2.70 -11.18 -2.55
N GLY A 62 -1.62 -11.28 -1.77
CA GLY A 62 -0.30 -10.82 -2.18
C GLY A 62 0.64 -11.94 -2.62
N HIS A 63 1.75 -11.53 -3.23
CA HIS A 63 2.92 -12.36 -3.48
C HIS A 63 3.97 -12.07 -2.40
N PHE A 64 4.12 -13.02 -1.48
CA PHE A 64 5.06 -12.95 -0.36
C PHE A 64 5.96 -14.20 -0.36
N PRO A 65 7.22 -14.11 0.10
CA PRO A 65 7.88 -12.90 0.60
C PRO A 65 8.23 -11.90 -0.51
N THR A 66 8.21 -10.61 -0.19
CA THR A 66 8.68 -9.56 -1.13
C THR A 66 10.20 -9.41 -1.08
N PRO A 67 10.87 -9.13 -2.21
CA PRO A 67 12.33 -9.05 -2.25
C PRO A 67 12.91 -7.98 -1.32
N ILE A 68 14.07 -8.29 -0.75
CA ILE A 68 14.96 -7.33 -0.08
C ILE A 68 16.28 -7.32 -0.85
N HIS A 69 16.77 -6.15 -1.25
CA HIS A 69 18.06 -6.02 -1.91
C HIS A 69 18.72 -4.68 -1.56
N ARG A 70 20.03 -4.57 -1.80
CA ARG A 70 20.75 -3.29 -1.66
C ARG A 70 20.15 -2.23 -2.58
N TRP A 71 20.11 -1.00 -2.09
CA TRP A 71 19.67 0.17 -2.83
C TRP A 71 20.76 1.22 -2.79
N ASP A 72 21.60 1.23 -3.82
CA ASP A 72 22.77 2.09 -3.90
C ASP A 72 22.36 3.53 -4.23
N LEU A 73 22.04 4.29 -3.18
CA LEU A 73 21.79 5.73 -3.25
C LEU A 73 23.13 6.50 -3.27
N PRO A 74 23.23 7.60 -4.01
CA PRO A 74 24.43 8.44 -3.99
C PRO A 74 24.56 9.20 -2.66
N GLU A 75 25.79 9.61 -2.33
CA GLU A 75 26.09 10.55 -1.24
C GLU A 75 25.63 10.11 0.17
N LEU A 76 25.64 8.80 0.42
CA LEU A 76 25.37 8.26 1.76
C LEU A 76 26.49 8.61 2.76
N PRO A 77 26.17 8.73 4.06
CA PRO A 77 27.17 8.87 5.10
C PRO A 77 28.15 7.68 5.13
N ARG A 78 29.28 7.88 5.80
CA ARG A 78 30.36 6.91 5.83
C ARG A 78 29.90 5.56 6.39
N ASP A 79 30.27 4.49 5.69
CA ASP A 79 29.99 3.09 6.07
C ASP A 79 28.48 2.80 6.24
N THR A 80 27.60 3.67 5.74
CA THR A 80 26.14 3.49 5.76
C THR A 80 25.70 2.67 4.55
N GLU A 81 24.83 1.68 4.77
CA GLU A 81 24.20 0.91 3.69
C GLU A 81 22.69 1.13 3.69
N VAL A 82 22.12 1.38 2.51
CA VAL A 82 20.66 1.39 2.33
C VAL A 82 20.24 0.14 1.56
N TRP A 83 19.23 -0.53 2.10
CA TRP A 83 18.55 -1.67 1.51
C TRP A 83 17.08 -1.30 1.29
N ILE A 84 16.42 -2.00 0.38
CA ILE A 84 15.02 -1.74 0.04
C ILE A 84 14.20 -3.03 0.12
N LYS A 85 13.09 -2.98 0.87
CA LYS A 85 12.05 -4.01 0.84
C LYS A 85 10.98 -3.63 -0.17
N ARG A 86 10.81 -4.49 -1.18
CA ARG A 86 10.00 -4.24 -2.38
C ARG A 86 8.52 -4.59 -2.19
N ASP A 87 7.91 -3.99 -1.18
CA ASP A 87 6.47 -4.15 -0.91
C ASP A 87 5.58 -3.62 -2.05
N ASP A 88 6.11 -2.74 -2.91
CA ASP A 88 5.50 -2.31 -4.16
C ASP A 88 5.20 -3.48 -5.11
N LEU A 89 5.95 -4.59 -5.00
CA LEU A 89 5.79 -5.82 -5.76
C LEU A 89 4.84 -6.84 -5.11
N ALA A 90 4.19 -6.49 -3.99
CA ALA A 90 3.30 -7.39 -3.26
C ALA A 90 2.03 -7.80 -4.03
N GLY A 91 1.65 -7.09 -5.10
CA GLY A 91 0.83 -7.71 -6.16
C GLY A 91 -0.68 -7.46 -6.27
N MET A 92 -1.40 -6.68 -5.47
CA MET A 92 -2.85 -6.45 -5.75
C MET A 92 -3.09 -5.38 -6.85
N GLN A 93 -2.77 -5.74 -8.11
CA GLN A 93 -2.49 -4.87 -9.28
C GLN A 93 -1.74 -3.57 -8.90
N LEU A 94 -0.69 -3.78 -8.10
CA LEU A 94 0.25 -2.83 -7.47
C LEU A 94 -0.29 -1.98 -6.31
N SER A 95 -1.05 -2.61 -5.42
CA SER A 95 -1.55 -2.00 -4.17
C SER A 95 -0.50 -1.84 -3.06
N GLY A 96 0.73 -2.31 -3.29
CA GLY A 96 1.83 -2.19 -2.36
C GLY A 96 1.49 -2.68 -0.95
N ASN A 97 1.74 -1.82 0.03
CA ASN A 97 1.52 -2.12 1.44
C ASN A 97 0.09 -2.53 1.82
N LYS A 98 -0.90 -2.15 1.02
CA LYS A 98 -2.31 -2.43 1.31
C LYS A 98 -2.64 -3.91 1.13
N ALA A 99 -1.92 -4.63 0.27
CA ALA A 99 -2.12 -6.07 0.08
C ALA A 99 -2.01 -6.82 1.42
N ARG A 100 -0.92 -6.56 2.17
CA ARG A 100 -0.65 -7.19 3.47
C ARG A 100 -1.78 -7.00 4.48
N LYS A 101 -2.29 -5.78 4.59
CA LYS A 101 -3.37 -5.47 5.55
C LYS A 101 -4.71 -6.06 5.13
N LEU A 102 -4.99 -5.99 3.83
CA LEU A 102 -6.26 -6.46 3.26
C LEU A 102 -6.41 -7.97 3.32
N GLU A 103 -5.31 -8.75 3.38
CA GLU A 103 -5.41 -10.20 3.58
C GLU A 103 -6.21 -10.55 4.84
N PHE A 104 -6.00 -9.80 5.92
CA PHE A 104 -6.71 -10.00 7.19
C PHE A 104 -8.09 -9.36 7.19
N LEU A 105 -8.21 -8.13 6.70
CA LEU A 105 -9.47 -7.39 6.70
C LEU A 105 -10.53 -8.05 5.80
N VAL A 106 -10.14 -8.54 4.62
CA VAL A 106 -11.05 -9.22 3.69
C VAL A 106 -11.42 -10.60 4.21
N ALA A 107 -10.50 -11.31 4.88
CA ALA A 107 -10.83 -12.57 5.55
C ALA A 107 -11.91 -12.37 6.63
N ASP A 108 -11.77 -11.33 7.46
CA ASP A 108 -12.76 -11.01 8.49
C ASP A 108 -14.10 -10.54 7.90
N ALA A 109 -14.07 -9.71 6.85
CA ALA A 109 -15.29 -9.30 6.14
C ALA A 109 -16.06 -10.52 5.58
N ALA A 110 -15.36 -11.45 4.93
CA ALA A 110 -15.96 -12.67 4.41
C ALA A 110 -16.50 -13.58 5.54
N ALA A 111 -15.74 -13.74 6.64
CA ALA A 111 -16.17 -14.53 7.79
C ALA A 111 -17.43 -13.97 8.47
N ARG A 112 -17.61 -12.65 8.47
CA ARG A 112 -18.82 -11.97 8.97
C ARG A 112 -19.99 -11.99 7.98
N GLY A 113 -19.81 -12.60 6.81
CA GLY A 113 -20.86 -12.70 5.79
C GLY A 113 -21.21 -11.36 5.13
N ALA A 114 -20.26 -10.42 5.09
CA ALA A 114 -20.44 -9.16 4.37
C ALA A 114 -20.71 -9.42 2.88
N ASP A 115 -21.48 -8.54 2.25
CA ASP A 115 -21.67 -8.53 0.79
C ASP A 115 -21.02 -7.31 0.11
N CYS A 116 -20.57 -6.35 0.90
CA CYS A 116 -19.87 -5.19 0.41
C CYS A 116 -18.91 -4.62 1.46
N VAL A 117 -17.92 -3.86 0.99
CA VAL A 117 -17.01 -3.10 1.83
C VAL A 117 -17.17 -1.60 1.62
N VAL A 118 -16.97 -0.83 2.69
CA VAL A 118 -17.04 0.63 2.69
C VAL A 118 -15.69 1.19 3.12
N THR A 119 -15.13 2.13 2.37
CA THR A 119 -13.92 2.84 2.80
C THR A 119 -13.83 4.25 2.22
N ALA A 120 -12.86 5.04 2.68
CA ALA A 120 -12.69 6.44 2.28
C ALA A 120 -11.23 6.83 2.06
N GLY A 121 -11.01 7.83 1.20
CA GLY A 121 -9.68 8.37 0.91
C GLY A 121 -9.71 9.54 -0.08
N GLY A 122 -8.53 10.03 -0.47
CA GLY A 122 -8.40 11.00 -1.56
C GLY A 122 -8.76 10.40 -2.92
N ILE A 123 -9.00 11.26 -3.92
CA ILE A 123 -9.34 10.82 -5.29
C ILE A 123 -8.29 9.91 -5.94
N GLN A 124 -7.02 10.00 -5.52
CA GLN A 124 -5.92 9.11 -5.93
C GLN A 124 -5.52 8.11 -4.83
N SER A 125 -6.44 7.73 -3.94
CA SER A 125 -6.16 6.85 -2.81
C SER A 125 -5.73 5.45 -3.26
N ASN A 126 -4.45 5.11 -3.02
CA ASN A 126 -3.96 3.73 -3.19
C ASN A 126 -4.76 2.73 -2.35
N HIS A 127 -5.26 3.16 -1.17
CA HIS A 127 -6.07 2.34 -0.28
C HIS A 127 -7.44 2.00 -0.88
N CYS A 128 -8.16 3.00 -1.39
CA CYS A 128 -9.51 2.80 -1.94
C CYS A 128 -9.45 1.85 -3.14
N ARG A 129 -8.50 2.08 -4.04
CA ARG A 129 -8.24 1.21 -5.17
C ARG A 129 -7.87 -0.20 -4.73
N ALA A 130 -6.96 -0.36 -3.76
CA ALA A 130 -6.57 -1.67 -3.25
C ALA A 130 -7.76 -2.44 -2.65
N THR A 131 -8.58 -1.74 -1.86
CA THR A 131 -9.81 -2.29 -1.27
C THR A 131 -10.79 -2.72 -2.35
N ALA A 132 -10.99 -1.94 -3.42
CA ALA A 132 -11.87 -2.32 -4.52
C ALA A 132 -11.39 -3.60 -5.23
N VAL A 133 -10.08 -3.73 -5.51
CA VAL A 133 -9.54 -4.95 -6.13
C VAL A 133 -9.73 -6.15 -5.20
N ALA A 134 -9.38 -6.00 -3.92
CA ALA A 134 -9.47 -7.07 -2.94
C ALA A 134 -10.92 -7.52 -2.69
N ALA A 135 -11.86 -6.57 -2.64
CA ALA A 135 -13.29 -6.84 -2.55
C ALA A 135 -13.75 -7.71 -3.73
N LYS A 136 -13.39 -7.34 -4.96
CA LYS A 136 -13.80 -8.11 -6.15
C LYS A 136 -13.21 -9.51 -6.18
N TYR A 137 -11.97 -9.71 -5.73
CA TYR A 137 -11.39 -11.04 -5.58
C TYR A 137 -12.10 -11.91 -4.53
N ALA A 138 -12.68 -11.31 -3.50
CA ALA A 138 -13.48 -12.00 -2.50
C ALA A 138 -14.98 -12.09 -2.84
N GLY A 139 -15.40 -11.63 -4.02
CA GLY A 139 -16.81 -11.62 -4.42
C GLY A 139 -17.67 -10.57 -3.71
N LEU A 140 -17.06 -9.49 -3.21
CA LEU A 140 -17.72 -8.38 -2.52
C LEU A 140 -17.87 -7.16 -3.44
N ASP A 141 -18.93 -6.38 -3.25
CA ASP A 141 -19.01 -5.02 -3.82
C ASP A 141 -18.16 -4.04 -3.02
N SER A 142 -17.79 -2.91 -3.64
CA SER A 142 -17.03 -1.86 -2.96
C SER A 142 -17.72 -0.51 -3.11
N TYR A 143 -17.88 0.18 -1.99
CA TYR A 143 -18.41 1.53 -1.88
C TYR A 143 -17.31 2.44 -1.36
N LEU A 144 -16.89 3.39 -2.18
CA LEU A 144 -15.75 4.25 -1.93
C LEU A 144 -16.23 5.68 -1.72
N ILE A 145 -15.78 6.33 -0.66
CA ILE A 145 -15.94 7.77 -0.44
C ILE A 145 -14.64 8.46 -0.87
N LEU A 146 -14.65 9.16 -2.00
CA LEU A 146 -13.47 9.78 -2.58
C LEU A 146 -13.51 11.30 -2.44
N CYS A 147 -12.47 11.85 -1.83
CA CYS A 147 -12.30 13.26 -1.57
C CYS A 147 -11.61 13.97 -2.74
N THR A 148 -12.26 15.01 -3.29
CA THR A 148 -11.76 15.82 -4.42
C THR A 148 -11.99 17.32 -4.20
N SER A 149 -11.55 18.14 -5.16
CA SER A 149 -11.78 19.59 -5.14
C SER A 149 -13.27 19.91 -5.33
N LYS A 150 -13.77 20.99 -4.69
CA LYS A 150 -15.19 21.37 -4.76
C LYS A 150 -15.77 21.44 -6.19
N PRO A 151 -15.07 22.00 -7.21
CA PRO A 151 -15.60 22.04 -8.57
C PRO A 151 -15.83 20.67 -9.22
N LEU A 152 -15.17 19.62 -8.71
CA LEU A 152 -15.25 18.26 -9.24
C LEU A 152 -16.26 17.38 -8.49
N VAL A 153 -16.83 17.83 -7.36
CA VAL A 153 -17.81 17.04 -6.60
C VAL A 153 -19.13 16.90 -7.38
N ASP A 154 -19.52 17.95 -8.09
CA ASP A 154 -20.77 17.99 -8.86
C ASP A 154 -20.58 17.59 -10.34
N ARG A 155 -19.45 16.97 -10.70
CA ARG A 155 -19.07 16.61 -12.08
C ARG A 155 -18.32 15.27 -12.13
N ASP A 156 -18.09 14.73 -13.32
CA ASP A 156 -17.24 13.54 -13.49
C ASP A 156 -15.76 13.92 -13.18
N PRO A 157 -15.11 13.29 -12.19
CA PRO A 157 -13.71 13.55 -11.82
C PRO A 157 -12.68 12.94 -12.78
N GLY A 158 -13.13 12.24 -13.83
CA GLY A 158 -12.30 11.64 -14.85
C GLY A 158 -11.90 10.20 -14.55
N LEU A 159 -10.74 9.81 -15.09
CA LEU A 159 -10.27 8.41 -15.15
C LEU A 159 -8.74 8.32 -15.02
N VAL A 160 -8.09 9.23 -14.29
CA VAL A 160 -6.63 9.23 -14.18
C VAL A 160 -6.20 8.34 -12.99
N GLY A 161 -5.14 7.55 -13.18
CA GLY A 161 -4.46 6.85 -12.09
C GLY A 161 -5.32 5.80 -11.37
N ASN A 162 -5.36 5.86 -10.04
CA ASN A 162 -6.11 4.90 -9.20
C ASN A 162 -7.61 4.87 -9.55
N LEU A 163 -8.20 6.03 -9.89
CA LEU A 163 -9.61 6.18 -10.21
C LEU A 163 -10.06 5.35 -11.43
N LEU A 164 -9.17 5.17 -12.43
CA LEU A 164 -9.46 4.31 -13.57
C LEU A 164 -9.73 2.88 -13.14
N VAL A 165 -8.86 2.36 -12.27
CA VAL A 165 -8.93 0.98 -11.80
C VAL A 165 -10.18 0.78 -10.95
N GLU A 166 -10.49 1.73 -10.06
CA GLU A 166 -11.71 1.71 -9.25
C GLU A 166 -12.98 1.63 -10.13
N ARG A 167 -13.06 2.43 -11.20
CA ARG A 167 -14.19 2.41 -12.13
C ARG A 167 -14.25 1.14 -12.97
N LEU A 168 -13.11 0.61 -13.43
CA LEU A 168 -13.05 -0.67 -14.16
C LEU A 168 -13.56 -1.86 -13.33
N LEU A 169 -13.35 -1.82 -12.01
CA LEU A 169 -13.82 -2.83 -11.07
C LEU A 169 -15.31 -2.68 -10.72
N GLY A 170 -15.96 -1.62 -11.20
CA GLY A 170 -17.35 -1.31 -10.87
C GLY A 170 -17.54 -0.86 -9.42
N ALA A 171 -16.56 -0.17 -8.83
CA ALA A 171 -16.73 0.42 -7.51
C ALA A 171 -17.80 1.51 -7.50
N HIS A 172 -18.62 1.56 -6.45
CA HIS A 172 -19.59 2.62 -6.23
C HIS A 172 -18.88 3.84 -5.63
N ILE A 173 -18.71 4.90 -6.41
CA ILE A 173 -17.95 6.09 -6.02
C ILE A 173 -18.87 7.18 -5.51
N ASN A 174 -18.63 7.63 -4.28
CA ASN A 174 -19.32 8.73 -3.61
C ASN A 174 -18.33 9.89 -3.44
N LEU A 175 -18.53 10.99 -4.17
CA LEU A 175 -17.62 12.13 -4.11
C LEU A 175 -17.97 13.06 -2.95
N VAL A 176 -16.94 13.55 -2.27
CA VAL A 176 -17.05 14.60 -1.26
C VAL A 176 -15.96 15.65 -1.50
N SER A 177 -16.21 16.89 -1.09
CA SER A 177 -15.18 17.93 -1.16
C SER A 177 -14.15 17.76 -0.04
N GLN A 178 -12.93 18.28 -0.26
CA GLN A 178 -11.92 18.39 0.80
C GLN A 178 -12.43 19.06 2.06
N ARG A 179 -13.29 20.08 1.94
CA ARG A 179 -13.88 20.78 3.08
C ARG A 179 -14.82 19.87 3.88
N GLU A 180 -15.63 19.07 3.21
CA GLU A 180 -16.53 18.12 3.87
C GLU A 180 -15.75 16.98 4.52
N PHE A 181 -14.75 16.44 3.82
CA PHE A 181 -13.89 15.39 4.35
C PHE A 181 -13.16 15.86 5.63
N LEU A 182 -12.63 17.09 5.64
CA LEU A 182 -12.00 17.68 6.83
C LEU A 182 -13.00 17.99 7.95
N LYS A 183 -14.23 18.40 7.60
CA LYS A 183 -15.26 18.77 8.58
C LYS A 183 -15.82 17.55 9.31
N PHE A 184 -16.13 16.48 8.57
CA PHE A 184 -16.80 15.30 9.12
C PHE A 184 -15.81 14.20 9.50
N GLY A 185 -14.66 14.11 8.83
CA GLY A 185 -13.72 13.02 8.99
C GLY A 185 -14.17 11.74 8.28
N SER A 186 -13.22 10.84 8.01
CA SER A 186 -13.50 9.59 7.29
C SER A 186 -14.44 8.68 8.07
N VAL A 187 -14.33 8.62 9.40
CA VAL A 187 -15.12 7.72 10.27
C VAL A 187 -16.61 8.02 10.14
N ALA A 188 -17.01 9.27 10.43
CA ALA A 188 -18.41 9.67 10.36
C ALA A 188 -19.00 9.55 8.94
N LEU A 189 -18.19 9.79 7.90
CA LEU A 189 -18.61 9.61 6.51
C LEU A 189 -18.84 8.14 6.18
N THR A 190 -17.96 7.23 6.62
CA THR A 190 -18.15 5.79 6.40
C THR A 190 -19.33 5.24 7.20
N GLU A 191 -19.54 5.69 8.44
CA GLU A 191 -20.71 5.31 9.26
C GLU A 191 -22.04 5.77 8.63
N LEU A 192 -22.06 6.98 8.05
CA LEU A 192 -23.23 7.48 7.34
C LEU A 192 -23.59 6.60 6.13
N LEU A 193 -22.59 6.19 5.35
CA LEU A 193 -22.80 5.33 4.18
C LEU A 193 -23.14 3.90 4.59
N GLU A 194 -22.49 3.37 5.62
CA GLU A 194 -22.82 2.07 6.22
C GLU A 194 -24.30 2.02 6.63
N LYS A 195 -24.79 3.04 7.35
CA LYS A 195 -26.19 3.11 7.76
C LYS A 195 -27.16 3.07 6.57
N ARG A 196 -26.87 3.81 5.49
CA ARG A 196 -27.71 3.81 4.28
C ARG A 196 -27.74 2.43 3.62
N LEU A 197 -26.58 1.77 3.53
CA LEU A 197 -26.49 0.42 2.96
C LEU A 197 -27.25 -0.62 3.79
N LEU A 198 -27.22 -0.49 5.12
CA LEU A 198 -28.04 -1.32 6.02
C LEU A 198 -29.55 -1.10 5.78
N GLU A 199 -29.99 0.14 5.60
CA GLU A 199 -31.38 0.49 5.26
C GLU A 199 -31.80 -0.09 3.89
N GLU A 200 -30.85 -0.26 2.96
CA GLU A 200 -31.03 -0.93 1.66
C GLU A 200 -30.95 -2.46 1.74
N GLY A 201 -30.79 -3.03 2.94
CA GLY A 201 -30.72 -4.48 3.16
C GLY A 201 -29.37 -5.12 2.81
N ARG A 202 -28.31 -4.32 2.62
CA ARG A 202 -26.93 -4.80 2.42
C ARG A 202 -26.28 -5.18 3.75
N ARG A 203 -25.15 -5.89 3.66
CA ARG A 203 -24.29 -6.22 4.81
C ARG A 203 -22.91 -5.60 4.62
N PRO A 204 -22.76 -4.30 4.88
CA PRO A 204 -21.49 -3.59 4.73
C PRO A 204 -20.46 -4.00 5.79
N TYR A 205 -19.19 -3.99 5.40
CA TYR A 205 -18.03 -4.04 6.29
C TYR A 205 -17.18 -2.78 6.11
N VAL A 206 -17.06 -1.97 7.15
CA VAL A 206 -16.26 -0.73 7.09
C VAL A 206 -14.78 -1.04 7.26
N ILE A 207 -13.97 -0.65 6.29
CA ILE A 207 -12.52 -0.67 6.35
C ILE A 207 -12.04 0.77 6.60
N PRO A 208 -11.38 1.07 7.73
CA PRO A 208 -10.90 2.42 8.01
C PRO A 208 -9.84 2.85 6.99
N ALA A 209 -9.65 4.17 6.86
CA ALA A 209 -8.71 4.74 5.91
C ALA A 209 -7.30 4.13 6.06
N GLY A 210 -6.78 3.59 4.96
CA GLY A 210 -5.46 2.93 4.93
C GLY A 210 -5.40 1.54 5.54
N GLY A 211 -6.55 0.96 5.92
CA GLY A 211 -6.66 -0.32 6.64
C GLY A 211 -5.99 -0.25 8.01
N SER A 212 -6.01 0.92 8.64
CA SER A 212 -5.36 1.17 9.93
C SER A 212 -6.31 0.90 11.08
N ASN A 213 -6.27 -0.32 11.60
CA ASN A 213 -6.90 -0.76 12.84
C ASN A 213 -6.06 -1.94 13.40
N ALA A 214 -6.40 -2.43 14.60
CA ALA A 214 -5.72 -3.59 15.18
C ALA A 214 -5.58 -4.78 14.21
N LEU A 215 -6.66 -5.18 13.53
CA LEU A 215 -6.64 -6.32 12.61
C LEU A 215 -5.72 -6.09 11.40
N GLY A 216 -5.81 -4.92 10.76
CA GLY A 216 -5.00 -4.59 9.59
C GLY A 216 -3.51 -4.44 9.91
N ASN A 217 -3.16 -4.09 11.15
CA ASN A 217 -1.76 -3.99 11.60
C ASN A 217 -1.05 -5.36 11.59
N TRP A 218 -1.77 -6.47 11.72
CA TRP A 218 -1.20 -7.81 11.58
C TRP A 218 -0.51 -8.03 10.23
N GLY A 219 -0.95 -7.34 9.17
CA GLY A 219 -0.26 -7.34 7.88
C GLY A 219 1.21 -6.92 7.95
N TYR A 220 1.54 -5.97 8.83
CA TYR A 220 2.93 -5.49 9.00
C TYR A 220 3.68 -6.11 10.17
N ILE A 221 2.96 -6.69 11.15
CA ILE A 221 3.56 -7.64 12.10
C ILE A 221 4.11 -8.84 11.32
N GLU A 222 3.33 -9.35 10.37
CA GLU A 222 3.76 -10.43 9.46
C GLU A 222 4.89 -10.02 8.53
N ALA A 223 4.93 -8.76 8.10
CA ALA A 223 6.07 -8.27 7.33
C ALA A 223 7.37 -8.31 8.15
N VAL A 224 7.31 -8.12 9.47
CA VAL A 224 8.49 -8.26 10.33
C VAL A 224 8.91 -9.72 10.46
N ARG A 225 7.96 -10.65 10.66
CA ARG A 225 8.23 -12.09 10.63
C ARG A 225 8.89 -12.50 9.31
N GLU A 226 8.37 -11.99 8.19
CA GLU A 226 8.94 -12.18 6.85
C GLU A 226 10.38 -11.66 6.75
N ILE A 227 10.68 -10.48 7.30
CA ILE A 227 12.04 -9.92 7.32
C ILE A 227 13.00 -10.79 8.14
N GLU A 228 12.59 -11.24 9.33
CA GLU A 228 13.41 -12.15 10.16
C GLU A 228 13.74 -13.45 9.42
N GLU A 229 12.74 -14.05 8.78
CA GLU A 229 12.91 -15.28 7.99
C GLU A 229 13.87 -15.04 6.82
N GLN A 230 13.76 -13.90 6.13
CA GLN A 230 14.67 -13.54 5.03
C GLN A 230 16.12 -13.34 5.51
N ILE A 231 16.33 -12.72 6.66
CA ILE A 231 17.65 -12.54 7.28
C ILE A 231 18.26 -13.89 7.69
N GLN A 232 17.46 -14.78 8.28
CA GLN A 232 17.91 -16.12 8.66
C GLN A 232 18.31 -16.94 7.42
N LEU A 233 17.53 -16.86 6.35
CA LEU A 233 17.82 -17.55 5.09
C LEU A 233 19.08 -17.00 4.38
N SER A 234 19.47 -15.75 4.64
CA SER A 234 20.72 -15.17 4.13
C SER A 234 21.95 -15.51 4.97
N GLY A 235 21.84 -16.43 5.94
CA GLY A 235 22.93 -16.80 6.85
C GLY A 235 23.14 -15.83 8.03
N GLY A 236 22.27 -14.82 8.19
CA GLY A 236 22.34 -13.86 9.29
C GLY A 236 23.36 -12.72 9.13
N ASP A 237 24.10 -12.68 8.02
CA ASP A 237 25.15 -11.68 7.75
C ASP A 237 24.62 -10.24 7.60
N VAL A 238 23.33 -10.11 7.28
CA VAL A 238 22.63 -8.84 7.14
C VAL A 238 21.72 -8.65 8.34
N GLN A 239 22.00 -7.61 9.13
CA GLN A 239 21.15 -7.11 10.20
C GLN A 239 20.82 -5.66 9.89
N PHE A 240 19.61 -5.23 10.21
CA PHE A 240 19.17 -3.85 10.00
C PHE A 240 19.09 -3.13 11.33
N ASP A 241 19.73 -1.97 11.40
CA ASP A 241 19.66 -1.11 12.58
C ASP A 241 18.40 -0.24 12.54
N ASP A 242 17.92 0.08 11.33
CA ASP A 242 16.78 0.96 11.09
C ASP A 242 15.83 0.42 10.03
N ILE A 243 14.56 0.78 10.18
CA ILE A 243 13.53 0.63 9.16
C ILE A 243 12.96 2.02 8.85
N VAL A 244 12.99 2.43 7.59
CA VAL A 244 12.43 3.71 7.14
C VAL A 244 11.16 3.47 6.34
N VAL A 245 10.09 4.22 6.63
CA VAL A 245 8.80 4.08 5.94
C VAL A 245 8.00 5.39 5.89
N ALA A 246 7.19 5.55 4.84
CA ALA A 246 6.22 6.64 4.75
C ALA A 246 5.02 6.45 5.70
N CYS A 247 4.56 7.53 6.33
CA CYS A 247 3.40 7.52 7.23
C CYS A 247 2.26 8.40 6.71
N GLY A 248 1.14 7.75 6.34
CA GLY A 248 -0.08 8.43 5.91
C GLY A 248 -1.30 8.17 6.80
N SER A 249 -1.42 6.97 7.37
CA SER A 249 -2.55 6.56 8.23
C SER A 249 -2.10 5.78 9.48
N GLY A 250 -0.80 5.74 9.81
CA GLY A 250 -0.26 5.09 11.01
C GLY A 250 -0.10 3.56 10.96
N GLY A 251 -1.04 2.79 10.40
CA GLY A 251 -1.06 1.32 10.60
C GLY A 251 0.14 0.53 10.07
N THR A 252 0.81 0.99 9.00
CA THR A 252 2.06 0.35 8.56
C THR A 252 3.19 0.59 9.57
N VAL A 253 3.28 1.82 10.08
CA VAL A 253 4.26 2.20 11.10
C VAL A 253 4.01 1.44 12.39
N ALA A 254 2.76 1.38 12.86
CA ALA A 254 2.39 0.66 14.07
C ALA A 254 2.75 -0.84 13.98
N GLY A 255 2.41 -1.50 12.88
CA GLY A 255 2.74 -2.92 12.68
C GLY A 255 4.25 -3.18 12.60
N LEU A 256 5.01 -2.33 11.89
CA LEU A 256 6.46 -2.44 11.79
C LEU A 256 7.14 -2.18 13.14
N ALA A 257 6.76 -1.11 13.85
CA ALA A 257 7.38 -0.74 15.12
C ALA A 257 7.09 -1.78 16.20
N LEU A 258 5.83 -2.22 16.30
CA LEU A 258 5.44 -3.26 17.25
C LEU A 258 6.10 -4.59 16.92
N GLY A 259 6.07 -5.01 15.65
CA GLY A 259 6.72 -6.26 15.23
C GLY A 259 8.22 -6.22 15.47
N SER A 260 8.90 -5.13 15.09
CA SER A 260 10.34 -4.97 15.29
C SER A 260 10.71 -5.03 16.77
N GLN A 261 9.92 -4.36 17.63
CA GLN A 261 10.16 -4.34 19.07
C GLN A 261 9.90 -5.68 19.74
N LEU A 262 8.94 -6.49 19.28
CA LEU A 262 8.64 -7.78 19.90
C LEU A 262 9.52 -8.92 19.38
N SER A 263 10.02 -8.79 18.15
CA SER A 263 10.83 -9.79 17.46
C SER A 263 12.33 -9.67 17.78
N SER A 264 13.14 -10.54 17.18
CA SER A 264 14.60 -10.47 17.26
C SER A 264 15.20 -9.37 16.39
N LEU A 265 14.41 -8.77 15.47
CA LEU A 265 14.88 -7.74 14.56
C LEU A 265 15.35 -6.48 15.29
N LYS A 266 14.56 -5.96 16.24
CA LYS A 266 14.90 -4.80 17.10
C LYS A 266 15.37 -3.54 16.37
N ALA A 267 15.16 -3.44 15.07
CA ALA A 267 15.47 -2.27 14.26
C ALA A 267 14.59 -1.07 14.67
N LYS A 268 15.18 0.11 14.79
CA LYS A 268 14.45 1.35 15.09
C LYS A 268 13.61 1.76 13.89
N VAL A 269 12.31 2.01 14.10
CA VAL A 269 11.44 2.46 13.00
C VAL A 269 11.44 3.98 12.90
N HIS A 270 11.70 4.50 11.70
CA HIS A 270 11.63 5.91 11.35
C HIS A 270 10.51 6.13 10.33
N ALA A 271 9.54 6.94 10.73
CA ALA A 271 8.32 7.19 10.00
C ALA A 271 8.30 8.64 9.49
N PHE A 272 8.24 8.81 8.17
CA PHE A 272 8.19 10.13 7.54
C PHE A 272 6.73 10.47 7.22
N SER A 273 6.16 11.40 7.99
CA SER A 273 4.74 11.77 7.91
C SER A 273 4.43 12.68 6.72
N VAL A 274 3.45 12.30 5.89
CA VAL A 274 3.23 12.97 4.59
C VAL A 274 1.97 13.86 4.52
N CYS A 275 1.18 13.93 5.59
CA CYS A 275 -0.06 14.70 5.61
C CYS A 275 -0.25 15.55 6.89
N TYR A 276 -0.20 14.93 8.06
CA TYR A 276 -0.29 15.60 9.36
C TYR A 276 1.06 15.61 10.07
N GLY A 277 1.22 16.49 11.07
CA GLY A 277 2.49 16.62 11.79
C GLY A 277 2.76 15.46 12.78
N PRO A 278 3.99 15.35 13.31
CA PRO A 278 4.41 14.24 14.16
C PRO A 278 3.50 13.97 15.36
N LYS A 279 3.06 15.00 16.09
CA LYS A 279 2.17 14.82 17.26
C LYS A 279 0.92 14.01 16.92
N TYR A 280 0.26 14.33 15.81
CA TYR A 280 -0.93 13.61 15.37
C TYR A 280 -0.63 12.13 15.12
N PHE A 281 0.53 11.83 14.52
CA PHE A 281 0.90 10.46 14.21
C PHE A 281 1.42 9.68 15.42
N TYR A 282 2.03 10.31 16.41
CA TYR A 282 2.29 9.66 17.70
C TYR A 282 0.96 9.24 18.35
N ASP A 283 -0.02 10.15 18.45
CA ASP A 283 -1.34 9.83 19.03
C ASP A 283 -2.05 8.72 18.21
N CYS A 284 -1.98 8.78 16.88
CA CYS A 284 -2.58 7.77 15.99
C CYS A 284 -1.92 6.40 16.12
N VAL A 285 -0.58 6.34 16.13
CA VAL A 285 0.18 5.09 16.29
C VAL A 285 -0.02 4.53 17.69
N GLN A 286 -0.08 5.38 18.73
CA GLN A 286 -0.38 4.95 20.09
C GLN A 286 -1.75 4.27 20.17
N GLY A 287 -2.81 4.89 19.63
CA GLY A 287 -4.14 4.29 19.64
C GLY A 287 -4.18 2.91 18.96
N LEU A 288 -3.46 2.77 17.84
CA LEU A 288 -3.33 1.49 17.13
C LEU A 288 -2.56 0.41 17.91
N ILE A 289 -1.58 0.82 18.72
CA ILE A 289 -0.79 -0.06 19.60
C ILE A 289 -1.62 -0.46 20.84
N ASP A 290 -2.42 0.46 21.37
CA ASP A 290 -3.29 0.26 22.52
C ASP A 290 -4.42 -0.73 22.20
N GLU A 291 -5.02 -0.64 21.01
CA GLU A 291 -6.03 -1.62 20.55
C GLU A 291 -5.47 -3.05 20.55
N LEU A 292 -4.18 -3.21 20.21
CA LEU A 292 -3.46 -4.51 20.22
C LEU A 292 -3.00 -4.96 21.62
N GLN A 293 -3.28 -4.16 22.67
CA GLN A 293 -2.99 -4.46 24.07
C GLN A 293 -1.52 -4.82 24.36
N SER A 294 -0.59 -4.24 23.60
CA SER A 294 0.84 -4.55 23.75
C SER A 294 1.49 -3.99 25.02
N GLY A 295 0.91 -2.94 25.62
CA GLY A 295 1.48 -2.21 26.74
C GLY A 295 2.68 -1.33 26.40
N LEU A 296 3.01 -1.17 25.10
CA LEU A 296 4.14 -0.37 24.64
C LEU A 296 3.76 1.09 24.36
N ASN A 297 4.71 1.99 24.53
CA ASN A 297 4.58 3.39 24.15
C ASN A 297 5.17 3.63 22.76
N SER A 298 4.41 4.26 21.88
CA SER A 298 4.82 4.65 20.53
C SER A 298 6.10 5.49 20.53
N HIS A 299 6.27 6.42 21.48
CA HIS A 299 7.46 7.25 21.59
C HIS A 299 8.75 6.48 21.86
N ASP A 300 8.66 5.25 22.39
CA ASP A 300 9.83 4.43 22.70
C ASP A 300 10.26 3.56 21.50
N ILE A 301 9.37 3.35 20.52
CA ILE A 301 9.56 2.34 19.46
C ILE A 301 9.53 2.92 18.04
N VAL A 302 9.10 4.17 17.87
CA VAL A 302 9.13 4.87 16.57
C VAL A 302 9.63 6.31 16.70
N SER A 303 10.46 6.73 15.75
CA SER A 303 10.73 8.15 15.48
C SER A 303 9.82 8.64 14.35
N ILE A 304 9.06 9.71 14.58
CA ILE A 304 8.20 10.31 13.55
C ILE A 304 8.74 11.68 13.14
N GLU A 305 9.10 11.78 11.86
CA GLU A 305 9.61 12.99 11.21
C GLU A 305 8.50 13.68 10.38
N ASP A 306 8.55 15.01 10.28
CA ASP A 306 7.67 15.77 9.37
C ASP A 306 8.26 15.78 7.96
N ALA A 307 7.57 15.12 7.02
CA ALA A 307 7.96 15.04 5.62
C ALA A 307 6.85 15.53 4.69
N LYS A 308 5.87 16.30 5.20
CA LYS A 308 4.67 16.63 4.42
C LYS A 308 4.95 17.65 3.32
N GLY A 309 6.03 18.42 3.38
CA GLY A 309 6.36 19.47 2.43
C GLY A 309 5.21 20.49 2.31
N LEU A 310 4.66 20.67 1.10
CA LEU A 310 3.51 21.55 0.85
C LEU A 310 2.16 20.98 1.35
N GLY A 311 2.18 19.81 1.99
CA GLY A 311 1.01 19.10 2.50
C GLY A 311 0.68 17.84 1.69
N TYR A 312 -0.41 17.19 2.08
CA TYR A 312 -0.83 15.94 1.46
C TYR A 312 -1.07 16.08 -0.04
N ALA A 313 -0.52 15.13 -0.81
CA ALA A 313 -0.61 15.06 -2.28
C ALA A 313 -0.09 16.30 -3.05
N ARG A 314 0.63 17.21 -2.39
CA ARG A 314 1.27 18.38 -2.99
C ARG A 314 2.79 18.23 -2.85
N SER A 315 3.52 18.33 -3.94
CA SER A 315 4.96 18.14 -3.96
C SER A 315 5.71 19.45 -4.23
N THR A 316 6.88 19.62 -3.62
CA THR A 316 7.82 20.70 -3.98
C THR A 316 8.56 20.36 -5.27
N ALA A 317 9.23 21.34 -5.88
CA ALA A 317 10.03 21.10 -7.07
C ALA A 317 11.26 20.23 -6.74
N GLU A 318 11.82 20.36 -5.54
CA GLU A 318 12.93 19.57 -5.01
C GLU A 318 12.52 18.10 -4.84
N GLU A 319 11.35 17.84 -4.24
CA GLU A 319 10.81 16.48 -4.06
C GLU A 319 10.61 15.78 -5.42
N LEU A 320 10.07 16.49 -6.42
CA LEU A 320 9.86 15.94 -7.76
C LEU A 320 11.18 15.68 -8.50
N ARG A 321 12.17 16.58 -8.36
CA ARG A 321 13.52 16.37 -8.90
C ARG A 321 14.18 15.15 -8.27
N PHE A 322 14.13 15.03 -6.94
CA PHE A 322 14.66 13.87 -6.22
C PHE A 322 14.04 12.56 -6.72
N VAL A 323 12.71 12.49 -6.84
CA VAL A 323 12.03 11.30 -7.37
C VAL A 323 12.53 10.94 -8.77
N LYS A 324 12.68 11.93 -9.66
CA LYS A 324 13.20 11.72 -11.02
C LYS A 324 14.66 11.27 -11.03
N ASP A 325 15.50 11.85 -10.16
CA ASP A 325 16.94 11.55 -10.12
C ASP A 325 17.21 10.17 -9.53
N VAL A 326 16.50 9.80 -8.46
CA VAL A 326 16.55 8.44 -7.88
C VAL A 326 16.09 7.40 -8.91
N ALA A 327 14.98 7.66 -9.61
CA ALA A 327 14.49 6.75 -10.65
C ALA A 327 15.52 6.57 -11.77
N ALA A 328 16.16 7.65 -12.22
CA ALA A 328 17.19 7.60 -13.25
C ALA A 328 18.47 6.88 -12.78
N ALA A 329 18.86 7.04 -11.51
CA ALA A 329 20.08 6.47 -10.98
C ALA A 329 19.94 4.98 -10.63
N THR A 330 18.80 4.55 -10.08
CA THR A 330 18.67 3.22 -9.48
C THR A 330 17.60 2.34 -10.15
N GLY A 331 16.81 2.88 -11.08
CA GLY A 331 15.66 2.19 -11.66
C GLY A 331 14.48 1.99 -10.69
N ILE A 332 14.53 2.58 -9.50
CA ILE A 332 13.45 2.51 -8.50
C ILE A 332 12.57 3.75 -8.64
N VAL A 333 11.31 3.54 -9.01
CA VAL A 333 10.34 4.64 -9.18
C VAL A 333 9.53 4.81 -7.90
N LEU A 334 9.71 5.96 -7.24
CA LEU A 334 8.97 6.32 -6.04
C LEU A 334 7.77 7.21 -6.39
N ASP A 335 6.68 7.08 -5.65
CA ASP A 335 5.54 7.97 -5.80
C ASP A 335 5.77 9.31 -5.05
N PRO A 336 5.32 10.45 -5.58
CA PRO A 336 5.65 11.77 -5.03
C PRO A 336 4.75 12.16 -3.85
N VAL A 337 3.79 11.31 -3.46
CA VAL A 337 2.88 11.56 -2.34
C VAL A 337 3.35 10.87 -1.06
N TYR A 338 3.90 9.65 -1.18
CA TYR A 338 4.32 8.84 -0.03
C TYR A 338 5.81 8.51 -0.05
N THR A 339 6.20 7.54 -0.86
CA THR A 339 7.52 6.90 -0.82
C THR A 339 8.65 7.84 -1.26
N GLY A 340 8.37 8.73 -2.21
CA GLY A 340 9.30 9.77 -2.63
C GLY A 340 9.57 10.79 -1.53
N LYS A 341 8.54 11.20 -0.77
CA LYS A 341 8.70 12.11 0.37
C LYS A 341 9.46 11.47 1.51
N ALA A 342 9.18 10.20 1.81
CA ALA A 342 9.90 9.47 2.84
C ALA A 342 11.38 9.24 2.49
N ALA A 343 11.68 8.84 1.25
CA ALA A 343 13.06 8.67 0.80
C ALA A 343 13.79 10.02 0.72
N TYR A 344 13.14 11.07 0.25
CA TYR A 344 13.72 12.43 0.23
C TYR A 344 14.03 12.91 1.66
N GLY A 345 13.07 12.74 2.59
CA GLY A 345 13.27 13.08 3.99
C GLY A 345 14.40 12.28 4.63
N MET A 346 14.49 10.98 4.36
CA MET A 346 15.56 10.10 4.83
C MET A 346 16.93 10.56 4.33
N VAL A 347 17.10 10.77 3.03
CA VAL A 347 18.39 11.20 2.46
C VAL A 347 18.77 12.60 2.95
N LYS A 348 17.78 13.50 3.07
CA LYS A 348 18.01 14.83 3.64
C LYS A 348 18.47 14.75 5.10
N ASP A 349 17.83 13.91 5.92
CA ASP A 349 18.23 13.72 7.32
C ASP A 349 19.62 13.08 7.44
N MET A 350 19.94 12.10 6.59
CA MET A 350 21.29 11.53 6.49
C MET A 350 22.35 12.58 6.15
N SER A 351 22.02 13.52 5.25
CA SER A 351 22.92 14.61 4.87
C SER A 351 23.06 15.66 5.98
N ASP A 352 21.97 16.01 6.65
CA ASP A 352 21.97 17.06 7.70
C ASP A 352 22.57 16.54 9.01
N ASN A 353 22.41 15.23 9.29
CA ASN A 353 22.79 14.59 10.54
C ASN A 353 23.64 13.31 10.32
N PRO A 354 24.77 13.36 9.59
CA PRO A 354 25.50 12.17 9.14
C PRO A 354 25.94 11.26 10.30
N GLY A 355 26.36 11.84 11.44
CA GLY A 355 26.78 11.05 12.61
C GLY A 355 25.70 10.17 13.23
N SER A 356 24.41 10.44 12.95
CA SER A 356 23.30 9.57 13.38
C SER A 356 23.13 8.34 12.48
N TRP A 357 23.79 8.31 11.32
CA TRP A 357 23.61 7.31 10.27
C TRP A 357 24.89 6.55 9.90
N GLU A 358 26.06 7.06 10.28
CA GLU A 358 27.36 6.41 10.02
C GLU A 358 27.40 4.96 10.52
N GLY A 359 27.86 4.05 9.65
CA GLY A 359 27.96 2.62 9.94
C GLY A 359 26.64 1.86 10.03
N ARG A 360 25.48 2.51 9.83
CA ARG A 360 24.15 1.90 9.99
C ARG A 360 23.69 1.20 8.72
N ARG A 361 22.96 0.10 8.89
CA ARG A 361 22.24 -0.58 7.81
C ARG A 361 20.75 -0.28 7.88
N VAL A 362 20.25 0.43 6.87
CA VAL A 362 18.90 0.98 6.83
C VAL A 362 18.04 0.20 5.84
N LEU A 363 16.89 -0.30 6.28
CA LEU A 363 15.89 -0.93 5.41
C LEU A 363 14.77 0.06 5.07
N PHE A 364 14.75 0.56 3.84
CA PHE A 364 13.65 1.35 3.32
C PHE A 364 12.50 0.45 2.85
N VAL A 365 11.30 0.62 3.40
CA VAL A 365 10.11 -0.15 2.99
C VAL A 365 9.38 0.61 1.87
N HIS A 366 9.58 0.16 0.63
CA HIS A 366 8.90 0.75 -0.52
C HIS A 366 7.45 0.26 -0.60
N THR A 367 6.53 1.08 -0.09
CA THR A 367 5.11 0.72 0.05
C THR A 367 4.27 0.81 -1.23
N GLY A 368 4.88 1.03 -2.40
CA GLY A 368 4.19 1.21 -3.69
C GLY A 368 3.70 2.65 -3.93
N GLY A 369 2.59 2.78 -4.66
CA GLY A 369 1.97 4.07 -4.96
C GLY A 369 2.06 4.54 -6.42
N LEU A 370 2.62 3.72 -7.31
CA LEU A 370 2.95 4.05 -8.69
C LEU A 370 1.83 4.75 -9.47
N LEU A 371 0.58 4.30 -9.35
CA LEU A 371 -0.56 4.88 -10.09
C LEU A 371 -0.85 6.34 -9.69
N GLY A 372 -0.44 6.77 -8.50
CA GLY A 372 -0.55 8.15 -8.07
C GLY A 372 0.33 9.12 -8.87
N LEU A 373 1.36 8.64 -9.58
CA LEU A 373 2.21 9.47 -10.45
C LEU A 373 1.43 10.10 -11.61
N TYR A 374 0.39 9.43 -12.09
CA TYR A 374 -0.38 9.92 -13.24
C TYR A 374 -1.12 11.24 -12.94
N ASP A 375 -1.37 11.54 -11.66
CA ASP A 375 -1.90 12.83 -11.22
C ASP A 375 -0.86 13.96 -11.26
N LYS A 376 0.43 13.62 -11.46
CA LYS A 376 1.57 14.56 -11.45
C LYS A 376 2.25 14.72 -12.80
N VAL A 377 1.66 14.19 -13.88
CA VAL A 377 2.25 14.22 -15.23
C VAL A 377 2.61 15.64 -15.67
N ASP A 378 1.71 16.60 -15.49
CA ASP A 378 1.95 17.99 -15.88
C ASP A 378 3.17 18.60 -15.16
N GLN A 379 3.32 18.29 -13.86
CA GLN A 379 4.45 18.78 -13.05
C GLN A 379 5.77 18.09 -13.45
N LEU A 380 5.71 16.80 -13.79
CA LEU A 380 6.86 16.00 -14.19
C LEU A 380 7.27 16.21 -15.65
N SER A 381 6.40 16.78 -16.50
CA SER A 381 6.67 16.96 -17.93
C SER A 381 7.94 17.77 -18.20
N SER A 382 8.25 18.75 -17.35
CA SER A 382 9.47 19.55 -17.48
C SER A 382 10.74 18.80 -17.06
N LEU A 383 10.62 17.76 -16.24
CA LEU A 383 11.73 16.97 -15.69
C LEU A 383 12.01 15.69 -16.48
N ALA A 384 11.01 15.13 -17.14
CA ALA A 384 11.05 13.82 -17.82
C ALA A 384 10.64 13.87 -19.31
N GLY A 385 10.57 15.06 -19.91
CA GLY A 385 10.10 15.26 -21.29
C GLY A 385 11.11 14.93 -22.40
N GLY A 386 12.27 14.36 -22.09
CA GLY A 386 13.32 14.08 -23.06
C GLY A 386 12.95 12.90 -23.99
N TRP A 387 12.65 13.18 -25.25
CA TRP A 387 12.49 12.17 -26.29
C TRP A 387 12.97 12.74 -27.64
N ARG A 388 13.29 11.86 -28.59
CA ARG A 388 13.60 12.26 -29.97
C ARG A 388 12.96 11.27 -30.94
N ARG A 389 12.44 11.77 -32.06
CA ARG A 389 12.07 10.91 -33.19
C ARG A 389 13.35 10.23 -33.69
N MET A 390 13.28 8.93 -33.95
CA MET A 390 14.32 8.25 -34.72
C MET A 390 14.15 8.64 -36.18
N ASP A 391 15.16 9.28 -36.76
CA ASP A 391 15.20 9.54 -38.19
C ASP A 391 15.53 8.23 -38.90
N LEU A 392 14.62 7.80 -39.78
CA LEU A 392 14.81 6.64 -40.64
C LEU A 392 15.04 7.17 -42.05
N GLU A 393 16.26 7.04 -42.56
CA GLU A 393 16.51 7.20 -43.99
C GLU A 393 15.83 6.02 -44.70
N GLU A 394 14.79 6.27 -45.49
CA GLU A 394 14.24 5.25 -46.37
C GLU A 394 15.32 4.88 -47.40
N PRO A 395 15.76 3.61 -47.50
CA PRO A 395 16.51 3.20 -48.66
C PRO A 395 15.62 3.43 -49.87
N VAL A 396 16.09 4.22 -50.83
CA VAL A 396 15.41 4.50 -52.10
C VAL A 396 15.03 3.17 -52.76
N LEU A 397 13.79 2.72 -52.53
CA LEU A 397 13.13 1.63 -53.26
C LEU A 397 12.71 2.14 -54.64
N HIS A 398 13.65 2.76 -55.36
CA HIS A 398 13.53 3.12 -56.76
C HIS A 398 14.83 2.77 -57.48
N ALA A 399 15.11 1.48 -57.56
CA ALA A 399 15.94 0.94 -58.63
C ALA A 399 15.28 -0.37 -59.10
N ASN A 400 14.88 -0.37 -60.38
CA ASN A 400 14.43 -1.52 -61.17
C ASN A 400 12.93 -1.88 -61.10
N LEU A 401 12.09 -0.95 -61.55
CA LEU A 401 10.99 -1.30 -62.46
C LEU A 401 11.26 -0.60 -63.79
N ASN A 402 12.03 -1.25 -64.66
CA ASN A 402 12.09 -0.99 -66.11
C ASN A 402 11.97 -2.32 -66.82
#